data_AF-A0A3D3QNL8-F1
#
_entry.id   AF-A0A3D3QNL8-F1
#
_cell.length_a   1.000
_cell.length_b   1.000
_cell.length_c   1.000
_cell.angle_alpha   90.00
_cell.angle_beta   90.00
_cell.angle_gamma   90.00
#
_symmetry.space_group_name_H-M   'P 1'
#
loop_
_entity.id
_entity.type
_entity.pdbx_description
1 polymer ?
#
loop_
_entity_poly.entity_id
_entity_poly.type
_entity_poly.pdbx_seq_one_letter_code
_entity_poly.pdbx_strand_id
1 'polypeptide(L)'
;LTELGYGPLPEGLMVSPRVAPHMIGLGLLEAIPVTRLEDLADPDDMDSDGISGRIHWHITDDGLLPGRFGWKGDAPTIEIQVSNAFSGDMGLTSEINPQDDCTEAQTACLEAQDGGLPEVQPNIFERVVLYCRAIAVPVRRAADNPTVLKGKAIFHQVGCAACHVPSHITGDGAIPELSNQLIWPYTDLLLHDMGPDLADGAPVGGASGQEWKTPPLWGLGLVDEVSNHTRFLHDGRARNLEEAILWHGGEAESSRNAFRALSASDRAALITFLEDL
;
A
#
# COMPACT_ATOMS: atom_id res chain seq x y z
N LEU A 1 -13.51 -4.48 -20.92
CA LEU A 1 -14.65 -5.32 -20.51
C LEU A 1 -15.53 -5.53 -21.73
N THR A 2 -15.48 -6.70 -22.34
CA THR A 2 -16.32 -7.13 -23.48
C THR A 2 -16.96 -8.46 -23.06
N GLU A 3 -18.21 -8.73 -23.46
CA GLU A 3 -18.99 -9.92 -23.02
C GLU A 3 -19.49 -9.91 -21.56
N LEU A 4 -20.42 -9.00 -21.24
CA LEU A 4 -20.98 -8.87 -19.89
C LEU A 4 -22.03 -9.94 -19.59
N GLY A 5 -21.88 -10.67 -18.46
CA GLY A 5 -22.80 -11.73 -18.03
C GLY A 5 -24.06 -11.25 -17.29
N TYR A 6 -24.11 -9.99 -16.87
CA TYR A 6 -25.15 -9.45 -15.97
C TYR A 6 -25.81 -8.17 -16.48
N GLY A 7 -25.84 -7.96 -17.81
CA GLY A 7 -26.42 -6.77 -18.44
C GLY A 7 -25.40 -5.66 -18.69
N PRO A 8 -25.86 -4.49 -19.17
CA PRO A 8 -24.99 -3.36 -19.49
C PRO A 8 -24.36 -2.75 -18.22
N LEU A 9 -23.15 -2.23 -18.36
CA LEU A 9 -22.49 -1.46 -17.29
C LEU A 9 -23.24 -0.14 -17.03
N PRO A 10 -23.30 0.34 -15.77
CA PRO A 10 -23.96 1.60 -15.45
C PRO A 10 -23.21 2.81 -16.04
N GLU A 11 -23.92 3.89 -16.31
CA GLU A 11 -23.40 5.13 -16.93
C GLU A 11 -22.30 5.83 -16.11
N GLY A 12 -22.19 5.51 -14.82
CA GLY A 12 -21.17 6.05 -13.90
C GLY A 12 -20.13 5.02 -13.43
N LEU A 13 -19.91 3.92 -14.16
CA LEU A 13 -18.91 2.93 -13.77
C LEU A 13 -17.52 3.57 -13.65
N MET A 14 -16.93 3.49 -12.46
CA MET A 14 -15.53 3.83 -12.22
C MET A 14 -14.67 2.57 -12.36
N VAL A 15 -13.49 2.71 -12.95
CA VAL A 15 -12.55 1.61 -13.17
C VAL A 15 -11.22 1.95 -12.52
N SER A 16 -10.81 1.14 -11.55
CA SER A 16 -9.54 1.27 -10.83
C SER A 16 -8.74 -0.02 -10.97
N PRO A 17 -7.83 -0.12 -11.95
CA PRO A 17 -6.93 -1.27 -12.07
C PRO A 17 -5.93 -1.27 -10.92
N ARG A 18 -5.76 -2.42 -10.25
CA ARG A 18 -4.85 -2.56 -9.09
C ARG A 18 -3.95 -3.78 -9.24
N VAL A 19 -2.66 -3.60 -9.01
CA VAL A 19 -1.66 -4.65 -8.81
C VAL A 19 -1.68 -5.05 -7.33
N ALA A 20 -1.49 -6.33 -7.02
CA ALA A 20 -1.44 -6.78 -5.63
C ALA A 20 -0.25 -6.14 -4.88
N PRO A 21 -0.47 -5.53 -3.70
CA PRO A 21 0.62 -5.03 -2.86
C PRO A 21 1.53 -6.15 -2.34
N HIS A 22 2.75 -5.79 -1.93
CA HIS A 22 3.68 -6.73 -1.32
C HIS A 22 3.19 -7.20 0.06
N MET A 23 3.38 -8.49 0.36
CA MET A 23 2.95 -9.11 1.63
C MET A 23 4.03 -9.16 2.71
N ILE A 24 5.24 -8.67 2.42
CA ILE A 24 6.38 -8.71 3.35
C ILE A 24 6.28 -7.61 4.41
N GLY A 25 6.59 -7.95 5.66
CA GLY A 25 6.71 -7.00 6.76
C GLY A 25 5.41 -6.37 7.24
N LEU A 26 4.23 -6.89 6.84
CA LEU A 26 2.94 -6.28 7.20
C LEU A 26 2.76 -6.18 8.72
N GLY A 27 3.15 -7.21 9.47
CA GLY A 27 3.06 -7.18 10.94
C GLY A 27 3.89 -6.06 11.57
N LEU A 28 5.05 -5.74 10.99
CA LEU A 28 5.88 -4.62 11.44
C LEU A 28 5.23 -3.26 11.14
N LEU A 29 4.53 -3.14 9.99
CA LEU A 29 3.78 -1.92 9.63
C LEU A 29 2.52 -1.73 10.49
N GLU A 30 1.82 -2.83 10.81
CA GLU A 30 0.70 -2.84 11.75
C GLU A 30 1.14 -2.32 13.13
N ALA A 31 2.33 -2.71 13.57
CA ALA A 31 2.90 -2.36 14.87
C ALA A 31 3.49 -0.93 14.94
N ILE A 32 3.46 -0.12 13.87
CA ILE A 32 3.88 1.29 13.95
C ILE A 32 2.85 2.05 14.82
N PRO A 33 3.27 2.73 15.91
CA PRO A 33 2.33 3.43 16.80
C PRO A 33 1.44 4.43 16.07
N VAL A 34 0.18 4.55 16.47
CA VAL A 34 -0.75 5.54 15.90
C VAL A 34 -0.20 6.96 16.07
N THR A 35 0.34 7.28 17.25
CA THR A 35 0.98 8.57 17.52
C THR A 35 2.11 8.90 16.55
N ARG A 36 2.83 7.88 16.05
CA ARG A 36 3.89 8.08 15.06
C ARG A 36 3.32 8.53 13.72
N LEU A 37 2.16 8.03 13.33
CA LEU A 37 1.46 8.47 12.11
C LEU A 37 0.89 9.87 12.30
N GLU A 38 0.36 10.18 13.48
CA GLU A 38 -0.13 11.51 13.84
C GLU A 38 1.00 12.55 13.79
N ASP A 39 2.20 12.20 14.30
CA ASP A 39 3.39 13.06 14.23
C ASP A 39 3.90 13.32 12.80
N LEU A 40 3.53 12.47 11.84
CA LEU A 40 3.89 12.61 10.42
C LEU A 40 2.83 13.32 9.61
N ALA A 41 1.58 13.33 10.08
CA ALA A 41 0.48 13.90 9.34
C ALA A 41 0.55 15.44 9.39
N ASP A 42 0.49 16.05 8.21
CA ASP A 42 0.39 17.50 8.04
C ASP A 42 -0.71 17.82 7.01
N PRO A 43 -1.99 17.54 7.32
CA PRO A 43 -3.09 17.72 6.38
C PRO A 43 -3.30 19.18 5.95
N ASP A 44 -2.77 20.14 6.70
CA ASP A 44 -2.94 21.58 6.48
C ASP A 44 -1.68 22.24 5.88
N ASP A 45 -0.65 21.47 5.51
CA ASP A 45 0.64 21.95 4.96
C ASP A 45 1.21 23.11 5.81
N MET A 46 1.32 22.86 7.12
CA MET A 46 1.69 23.86 8.12
C MET A 46 3.12 24.38 7.93
N ASP A 47 4.01 23.61 7.32
CA ASP A 47 5.37 24.03 6.99
C ASP A 47 5.54 24.60 5.56
N SER A 48 4.47 24.54 4.75
CA SER A 48 4.42 25.09 3.39
C SER A 48 5.45 24.49 2.44
N ASP A 49 5.77 23.21 2.61
CA ASP A 49 6.61 22.45 1.68
C ASP A 49 5.81 21.90 0.47
N GLY A 50 4.48 21.98 0.55
CA GLY A 50 3.54 21.56 -0.50
C GLY A 50 3.11 20.09 -0.40
N ILE A 51 3.39 19.42 0.72
CA ILE A 51 3.01 18.04 1.03
C ILE A 51 1.96 18.06 2.14
N SER A 52 0.81 17.45 1.88
CA SER A 52 -0.37 17.48 2.77
C SER A 52 -0.75 16.09 3.28
N GLY A 53 0.26 15.31 3.65
CA GLY A 53 0.09 13.91 4.06
C GLY A 53 -0.92 13.75 5.20
N ARG A 54 -1.92 12.89 5.01
CA ARG A 54 -2.98 12.68 6.02
C ARG A 54 -3.28 11.22 6.29
N ILE A 55 -3.73 10.95 7.51
CA ILE A 55 -4.20 9.61 7.90
C ILE A 55 -5.57 9.35 7.27
N HIS A 56 -5.76 8.14 6.74
CA HIS A 56 -7.10 7.65 6.40
C HIS A 56 -7.75 7.02 7.65
N TRP A 57 -8.62 7.74 8.33
CA TRP A 57 -9.26 7.25 9.55
C TRP A 57 -10.43 6.30 9.27
N HIS A 58 -10.47 5.18 9.99
CA HIS A 58 -11.56 4.21 10.01
C HIS A 58 -12.24 4.21 11.37
N ILE A 59 -13.57 4.25 11.37
CA ILE A 59 -14.37 4.13 12.60
C ILE A 59 -14.55 2.65 12.91
N THR A 60 -14.16 2.24 14.11
CA THR A 60 -14.32 0.88 14.63
C THR A 60 -15.02 0.91 15.98
N ASP A 61 -15.44 -0.25 16.48
CA ASP A 61 -16.05 -0.38 17.81
C ASP A 61 -15.12 0.10 18.94
N ASP A 62 -13.80 -0.03 18.74
CA ASP A 62 -12.76 0.37 19.69
C ASP A 62 -12.25 1.81 19.48
N GLY A 63 -12.84 2.56 18.54
CA GLY A 63 -12.48 3.94 18.22
C GLY A 63 -11.92 4.13 16.81
N LEU A 64 -11.16 5.20 16.60
CA LEU A 64 -10.54 5.50 15.30
C LEU A 64 -9.25 4.71 15.13
N LEU A 65 -9.15 3.97 14.02
CA LEU A 65 -7.90 3.31 13.61
C LEU A 65 -7.39 3.90 12.29
N PRO A 66 -6.07 4.07 12.13
CA PRO A 66 -5.49 4.50 10.87
C PRO A 66 -5.52 3.37 9.84
N GLY A 67 -5.88 3.70 8.60
CA GLY A 67 -5.78 2.82 7.45
C GLY A 67 -4.32 2.55 7.09
N ARG A 68 -3.94 1.26 7.02
CA ARG A 68 -2.53 0.84 6.82
C ARG A 68 -2.33 -0.01 5.58
N PHE A 69 -3.35 -0.76 5.19
CA PHE A 69 -3.30 -1.77 4.14
C PHE A 69 -4.24 -1.41 2.99
N GLY A 70 -3.95 -1.94 1.81
CA GLY A 70 -4.56 -1.49 0.56
C GLY A 70 -3.87 -0.25 -0.01
N TRP A 71 -4.23 0.09 -1.24
CA TRP A 71 -3.63 1.20 -2.00
C TRP A 71 -4.02 2.58 -1.47
N LYS A 72 -5.17 2.67 -0.81
CA LYS A 72 -5.68 3.92 -0.22
C LYS A 72 -5.85 3.82 1.29
N GLY A 73 -5.15 2.87 1.94
CA GLY A 73 -5.33 2.63 3.38
C GLY A 73 -6.73 2.12 3.69
N ASP A 74 -7.28 1.28 2.84
CA ASP A 74 -8.65 0.76 2.86
C ASP A 74 -8.90 -0.15 4.09
N ALA A 75 -7.86 -0.73 4.68
CA ALA A 75 -7.97 -1.59 5.87
C ALA A 75 -7.02 -1.13 7.00
N PRO A 76 -7.52 -1.00 8.26
CA PRO A 76 -6.71 -0.56 9.39
C PRO A 76 -5.83 -1.67 10.00
N THR A 77 -6.25 -2.93 9.89
CA THR A 77 -5.55 -4.10 10.46
C THR A 77 -5.39 -5.19 9.41
N ILE A 78 -4.45 -6.11 9.66
CA ILE A 78 -4.24 -7.30 8.83
C ILE A 78 -5.47 -8.21 8.88
N GLU A 79 -6.18 -8.27 10.01
CA GLU A 79 -7.42 -9.02 10.15
C GLU A 79 -8.50 -8.52 9.18
N ILE A 80 -8.72 -7.20 9.13
CA ILE A 80 -9.66 -6.62 8.18
C ILE A 80 -9.18 -6.83 6.74
N GLN A 81 -7.89 -6.65 6.46
CA GLN A 81 -7.34 -6.90 5.11
C GLN A 81 -7.52 -8.35 4.66
N VAL A 82 -7.28 -9.33 5.54
CA VAL A 82 -7.47 -10.76 5.26
C VAL A 82 -8.95 -11.07 5.05
N SER A 83 -9.84 -10.52 5.88
CA SER A 83 -11.28 -10.69 5.70
C SER A 83 -11.79 -10.11 4.38
N ASN A 84 -11.27 -8.94 4.00
CA ASN A 84 -11.63 -8.31 2.73
C ASN A 84 -11.10 -9.11 1.53
N ALA A 85 -9.91 -9.70 1.62
CA ALA A 85 -9.38 -10.57 0.57
C ALA A 85 -10.18 -11.88 0.45
N PHE A 86 -10.57 -12.50 1.57
CA PHE A 86 -11.44 -13.69 1.53
C PHE A 86 -12.75 -13.38 0.80
N SER A 87 -13.44 -12.30 1.19
CA SER A 87 -14.72 -11.94 0.59
C SER A 87 -14.56 -11.41 -0.85
N GLY A 88 -13.79 -10.34 -1.05
CA GLY A 88 -13.73 -9.62 -2.33
C GLY A 88 -12.89 -10.27 -3.42
N ASP A 89 -11.85 -11.04 -3.07
CA ASP A 89 -10.96 -11.68 -4.06
C ASP A 89 -11.28 -13.16 -4.26
N MET A 90 -11.65 -13.87 -3.19
CA MET A 90 -11.89 -15.31 -3.21
C MET A 90 -13.37 -15.70 -3.20
N GLY A 91 -14.27 -14.78 -2.83
CA GLY A 91 -15.71 -15.07 -2.68
C GLY A 91 -16.00 -16.01 -1.51
N LEU A 92 -15.28 -15.86 -0.40
CA LEU A 92 -15.41 -16.69 0.80
C LEU A 92 -15.89 -15.87 2.00
N THR A 93 -16.92 -16.35 2.68
CA THR A 93 -17.42 -15.72 3.92
C THR A 93 -16.54 -15.99 5.13
N SER A 94 -16.45 -15.02 6.04
CA SER A 94 -15.74 -15.10 7.32
C SER A 94 -16.64 -14.58 8.46
N GLU A 95 -16.21 -14.70 9.73
CA GLU A 95 -16.98 -14.09 10.84
C GLU A 95 -17.07 -12.56 10.72
N ILE A 96 -16.04 -11.91 10.15
CA ILE A 96 -16.00 -10.45 9.96
C ILE A 96 -16.84 -10.04 8.74
N ASN A 97 -16.78 -10.81 7.65
CA ASN A 97 -17.57 -10.60 6.43
C ASN A 97 -18.46 -11.84 6.16
N PRO A 98 -19.65 -11.93 6.79
CA PRO A 98 -20.46 -13.15 6.78
C PRO A 98 -21.41 -13.27 5.58
N GLN A 99 -21.34 -12.36 4.61
CA GLN A 99 -22.27 -12.29 3.47
C GLN A 99 -21.53 -12.36 2.14
N ASP A 100 -22.15 -13.03 1.18
CA ASP A 100 -21.72 -13.05 -0.21
C ASP A 100 -22.27 -11.84 -0.99
N ASP A 101 -21.63 -11.53 -2.12
CA ASP A 101 -22.00 -10.43 -3.02
C ASP A 101 -23.18 -10.77 -3.97
N CYS A 102 -23.87 -11.90 -3.75
CA CYS A 102 -25.03 -12.28 -4.55
C CYS A 102 -26.19 -11.29 -4.32
N THR A 103 -26.64 -10.63 -5.38
CA THR A 103 -27.85 -9.78 -5.33
C THR A 103 -29.14 -10.61 -5.31
N GLU A 104 -30.25 -10.02 -4.85
CA GLU A 104 -31.57 -10.67 -4.88
C GLU A 104 -31.99 -11.16 -6.28
N ALA A 105 -31.49 -10.49 -7.33
CA ALA A 105 -31.77 -10.86 -8.72
C ALA A 105 -30.96 -12.09 -9.20
N GLN A 106 -29.88 -12.44 -8.51
CA GLN A 106 -28.98 -13.54 -8.87
C GLN A 106 -29.38 -14.83 -8.15
N THR A 107 -30.58 -15.36 -8.44
CA THR A 107 -31.10 -16.58 -7.79
C THR A 107 -30.16 -17.78 -7.95
N ALA A 108 -29.52 -17.94 -9.10
CA ALA A 108 -28.54 -19.01 -9.31
C ALA A 108 -27.28 -18.90 -8.43
N CYS A 109 -26.90 -17.68 -8.03
CA CYS A 109 -25.80 -17.43 -7.09
C CYS A 109 -26.25 -17.81 -5.67
N LEU A 110 -27.43 -17.35 -5.27
CA LEU A 110 -28.03 -17.62 -3.95
C LEU A 110 -28.36 -19.12 -3.73
N GLU A 111 -28.65 -19.87 -4.80
CA GLU A 111 -28.94 -21.30 -4.76
C GLU A 111 -27.70 -22.17 -5.01
N ALA A 112 -26.54 -21.56 -5.29
CA ALA A 112 -25.30 -22.30 -5.48
C ALA A 112 -24.90 -23.04 -4.20
N GLN A 113 -24.15 -24.12 -4.35
CA GLN A 113 -23.62 -24.85 -3.19
C GLN A 113 -22.52 -24.01 -2.52
N ASP A 114 -22.72 -23.69 -1.24
CA ASP A 114 -21.74 -23.00 -0.40
C ASP A 114 -20.94 -23.95 0.51
N GLY A 115 -19.87 -23.41 1.10
CA GLY A 115 -19.02 -24.09 2.09
C GLY A 115 -19.52 -24.05 3.54
N GLY A 116 -20.72 -23.52 3.80
CA GLY A 116 -21.28 -23.27 5.14
C GLY A 116 -21.27 -21.79 5.55
N LEU A 117 -21.72 -21.50 6.77
CA LEU A 117 -21.83 -20.12 7.30
C LEU A 117 -21.09 -19.97 8.64
N PRO A 118 -19.92 -19.30 8.69
CA PRO A 118 -19.12 -18.86 7.55
C PRO A 118 -18.35 -20.02 6.89
N GLU A 119 -17.91 -19.84 5.65
CA GLU A 119 -17.11 -20.82 4.91
C GLU A 119 -15.68 -20.92 5.46
N VAL A 120 -15.09 -19.79 5.84
CA VAL A 120 -13.77 -19.75 6.46
C VAL A 120 -13.89 -20.00 7.96
N GLN A 121 -13.40 -21.15 8.41
CA GLN A 121 -13.36 -21.49 9.83
C GLN A 121 -12.41 -20.56 10.61
N PRO A 122 -12.74 -20.19 11.87
CA PRO A 122 -11.95 -19.23 12.65
C PRO A 122 -10.46 -19.61 12.80
N ASN A 123 -10.17 -20.90 13.00
CA ASN A 123 -8.79 -21.39 13.10
C ASN A 123 -7.99 -21.25 11.80
N ILE A 124 -8.64 -21.31 10.62
CA ILE A 124 -8.00 -21.07 9.33
C ILE A 124 -7.75 -19.57 9.16
N PHE A 125 -8.75 -18.75 9.48
CA PHE A 125 -8.63 -17.30 9.45
C PHE A 125 -7.44 -16.81 10.30
N GLU A 126 -7.37 -17.23 11.57
CA GLU A 126 -6.29 -16.88 12.50
C GLU A 126 -4.91 -17.30 11.97
N ARG A 127 -4.80 -18.47 11.32
CA ARG A 127 -3.53 -18.93 10.73
C ARG A 127 -3.09 -18.10 9.56
N VAL A 128 -4.02 -17.65 8.71
CA VAL A 128 -3.71 -16.76 7.58
C VAL A 128 -3.29 -15.39 8.10
N VAL A 129 -4.01 -14.83 9.08
CA VAL A 129 -3.62 -13.58 9.75
C VAL A 129 -2.22 -13.68 10.36
N LEU A 130 -1.94 -14.76 11.11
CA LEU A 130 -0.62 -14.98 11.69
C LEU A 130 0.46 -15.11 10.61
N TYR A 131 0.18 -15.84 9.54
CA TYR A 131 1.09 -15.97 8.40
C TYR A 131 1.43 -14.59 7.83
N CYS A 132 0.43 -13.77 7.50
CA CYS A 132 0.63 -12.40 6.98
C CYS A 132 1.40 -11.50 7.96
N ARG A 133 1.16 -11.62 9.26
CA ARG A 133 1.91 -10.90 10.30
C ARG A 133 3.38 -11.32 10.37
N ALA A 134 3.66 -12.60 10.16
CA ALA A 134 4.98 -13.20 10.38
C ALA A 134 5.90 -13.18 9.14
N ILE A 135 5.43 -12.75 7.95
CA ILE A 135 6.29 -12.69 6.76
C ILE A 135 7.36 -11.62 6.96
N ALA A 136 8.61 -12.05 7.10
CA ALA A 136 9.75 -11.18 7.32
C ALA A 136 10.09 -10.32 6.10
N VAL A 137 10.77 -9.20 6.35
CA VAL A 137 11.34 -8.34 5.32
C VAL A 137 12.66 -8.95 4.82
N PRO A 138 12.89 -9.08 3.50
CA PRO A 138 14.16 -9.54 2.96
C PRO A 138 15.33 -8.65 3.39
N VAL A 139 16.49 -9.27 3.62
CA VAL A 139 17.71 -8.53 3.99
C VAL A 139 18.30 -7.84 2.76
N ARG A 140 18.63 -6.55 2.91
CA ARG A 140 19.38 -5.77 1.91
C ARG A 140 20.78 -6.35 1.71
N ARG A 141 21.18 -6.55 0.45
CA ARG A 141 22.40 -7.31 0.11
C ARG A 141 23.65 -6.43 -0.03
N ALA A 142 23.48 -5.14 -0.36
CA ALA A 142 24.58 -4.23 -0.68
C ALA A 142 24.43 -2.85 0.01
N ALA A 143 23.89 -2.83 1.23
CA ALA A 143 23.56 -1.60 1.94
C ALA A 143 24.77 -0.67 2.23
N ASP A 144 25.99 -1.21 2.25
CA ASP A 144 27.25 -0.50 2.46
C ASP A 144 27.97 -0.13 1.15
N ASN A 145 27.43 -0.52 -0.01
CA ASN A 145 28.01 -0.21 -1.30
C ASN A 145 28.05 1.32 -1.53
N PRO A 146 29.20 1.90 -1.95
CA PRO A 146 29.31 3.35 -2.15
C PRO A 146 28.27 3.97 -3.09
N THR A 147 27.86 3.25 -4.14
CA THR A 147 26.82 3.71 -5.08
C THR A 147 25.45 3.72 -4.40
N VAL A 148 25.13 2.70 -3.60
CA VAL A 148 23.89 2.63 -2.81
C VAL A 148 23.84 3.76 -1.78
N LEU A 149 24.95 4.03 -1.09
CA LEU A 149 25.04 5.13 -0.13
C LEU A 149 24.90 6.50 -0.81
N LYS A 150 25.47 6.67 -2.02
CA LYS A 150 25.26 7.86 -2.84
C LYS A 150 23.79 8.02 -3.24
N GLY A 151 23.15 6.94 -3.70
CA GLY A 151 21.73 6.92 -4.05
C GLY A 151 20.83 7.27 -2.88
N LYS A 152 21.12 6.74 -1.68
CA LYS A 152 20.45 7.11 -0.44
C LYS A 152 20.57 8.61 -0.15
N ALA A 153 21.76 9.18 -0.29
CA ALA A 153 21.95 10.62 -0.09
C ALA A 153 21.13 11.45 -1.09
N ILE A 154 21.09 11.02 -2.36
CA ILE A 154 20.28 11.65 -3.42
C ILE A 154 18.79 11.55 -3.10
N PHE A 155 18.31 10.40 -2.61
CA PHE A 155 16.91 10.19 -2.22
C PHE A 155 16.43 11.25 -1.21
N HIS A 156 17.27 11.58 -0.22
CA HIS A 156 17.00 12.68 0.70
C HIS A 156 17.10 14.04 0.01
N GLN A 157 18.14 14.27 -0.80
CA GLN A 157 18.39 15.55 -1.47
C GLN A 157 17.24 15.97 -2.39
N VAL A 158 16.62 15.03 -3.11
CA VAL A 158 15.52 15.32 -4.05
C VAL A 158 14.14 15.33 -3.38
N GLY A 159 14.05 15.14 -2.05
CA GLY A 159 12.79 15.23 -1.31
C GLY A 159 11.95 13.95 -1.27
N CYS A 160 12.42 12.81 -1.81
CA CYS A 160 11.65 11.55 -1.76
C CYS A 160 11.32 11.13 -0.32
N ALA A 161 12.23 11.41 0.62
CA ALA A 161 12.10 11.02 2.03
C ALA A 161 11.00 11.77 2.81
N ALA A 162 10.37 12.79 2.21
CA ALA A 162 9.28 13.53 2.85
C ALA A 162 8.03 12.64 3.04
N CYS A 163 7.63 11.90 2.00
CA CYS A 163 6.54 10.90 2.10
C CYS A 163 7.10 9.48 2.36
N HIS A 164 8.20 9.11 1.69
CA HIS A 164 8.83 7.81 1.90
C HIS A 164 9.76 7.81 3.13
N VAL A 165 9.17 8.05 4.30
CA VAL A 165 9.85 8.20 5.59
C VAL A 165 10.71 6.96 5.89
N PRO A 166 12.05 7.09 6.01
CA PRO A 166 12.95 5.95 6.01
C PRO A 166 12.71 4.92 7.11
N SER A 167 12.42 5.34 8.33
CA SER A 167 12.44 4.47 9.50
C SER A 167 11.35 4.75 10.52
N HIS A 168 10.98 3.71 11.25
CA HIS A 168 10.07 3.75 12.39
C HIS A 168 10.58 2.86 13.52
N ILE A 169 10.10 3.12 14.73
CA ILE A 169 10.20 2.19 15.85
C ILE A 169 8.80 1.60 16.06
N THR A 170 8.68 0.28 16.00
CA THR A 170 7.40 -0.39 16.28
C THR A 170 7.06 -0.29 17.78
N GLY A 171 5.77 -0.21 18.09
CA GLY A 171 5.25 -0.29 19.46
C GLY A 171 5.05 -1.74 19.89
N ASP A 172 3.98 -1.98 20.64
CA ASP A 172 3.56 -3.35 20.98
C ASP A 172 2.93 -4.02 19.76
N GLY A 173 3.58 -5.06 19.25
CA GLY A 173 3.09 -5.88 18.15
C GLY A 173 2.18 -7.01 18.64
N ALA A 174 1.40 -7.57 17.70
CA ALA A 174 0.51 -8.71 17.96
C ALA A 174 1.26 -10.00 18.40
N ILE A 175 2.55 -10.09 18.09
CA ILE A 175 3.47 -11.11 18.62
C ILE A 175 4.76 -10.42 19.10
N PRO A 176 5.48 -10.99 20.09
CA PRO A 176 6.67 -10.37 20.67
C PRO A 176 7.76 -10.03 19.65
N GLU A 177 7.88 -10.84 18.59
CA GLU A 177 8.85 -10.68 17.51
C GLU A 177 8.56 -9.49 16.59
N LEU A 178 7.47 -8.75 16.80
CA LEU A 178 7.13 -7.52 16.07
C LEU A 178 7.32 -6.25 16.91
N SER A 179 7.55 -6.38 18.22
CA SER A 179 7.55 -5.25 19.14
C SER A 179 8.90 -4.55 19.25
N ASN A 180 8.88 -3.23 19.46
CA ASN A 180 10.05 -2.42 19.82
C ASN A 180 11.26 -2.54 18.85
N GLN A 181 10.99 -2.63 17.55
CA GLN A 181 12.02 -2.78 16.51
C GLN A 181 12.22 -1.49 15.73
N LEU A 182 13.49 -1.15 15.50
CA LEU A 182 13.86 -0.19 14.48
C LEU A 182 13.74 -0.86 13.10
N ILE A 183 12.81 -0.37 12.29
CA ILE A 183 12.53 -0.86 10.94
C ILE A 183 12.78 0.23 9.90
N TRP A 184 13.00 -0.19 8.64
CA TRP A 184 13.33 0.72 7.53
C TRP A 184 12.41 0.53 6.30
N PRO A 185 11.10 0.82 6.41
CA PRO A 185 10.15 0.55 5.34
C PRO A 185 10.07 1.64 4.26
N TYR A 186 10.61 2.85 4.49
CA TYR A 186 10.50 3.98 3.55
C TYR A 186 9.04 4.31 3.16
N THR A 187 8.22 4.58 4.16
CA THR A 187 6.81 4.97 4.03
C THR A 187 6.37 5.69 5.29
N ASP A 188 5.48 6.67 5.17
CA ASP A 188 4.73 7.24 6.28
C ASP A 188 3.35 6.60 6.49
N LEU A 189 2.92 5.71 5.59
CA LEU A 189 1.58 5.12 5.53
C LEU A 189 0.44 6.15 5.40
N LEU A 190 0.73 7.38 4.98
CA LEU A 190 -0.25 8.45 4.81
C LEU A 190 -0.76 8.50 3.37
N LEU A 191 -1.93 9.12 3.20
CA LEU A 191 -2.49 9.48 1.90
C LEU A 191 -1.88 10.79 1.42
N HIS A 192 -1.52 10.82 0.14
CA HIS A 192 -1.03 12.01 -0.58
C HIS A 192 -1.76 12.17 -1.90
N ASP A 193 -2.03 13.42 -2.31
CA ASP A 193 -2.51 13.70 -3.67
C ASP A 193 -1.36 13.50 -4.67
N MET A 194 -1.48 12.48 -5.52
CA MET A 194 -0.47 12.14 -6.54
C MET A 194 -0.74 12.77 -7.90
N GLY A 195 -1.71 13.67 -7.98
CA GLY A 195 -2.11 14.42 -9.15
C GLY A 195 -3.02 13.66 -10.12
N PRO A 196 -3.55 14.38 -11.12
CA PRO A 196 -4.55 13.83 -12.05
C PRO A 196 -4.02 12.70 -12.92
N ASP A 197 -2.72 12.70 -13.21
CA ASP A 197 -2.09 11.67 -14.04
C ASP A 197 -2.09 10.30 -13.34
N LEU A 198 -2.09 10.26 -12.01
CA LEU A 198 -2.18 9.02 -11.23
C LEU A 198 -3.58 8.78 -10.64
N ALA A 199 -4.58 9.57 -11.03
CA ALA A 199 -5.93 9.38 -10.54
C ALA A 199 -6.60 8.14 -11.15
N ASP A 200 -7.28 7.35 -10.32
CA ASP A 200 -8.20 6.28 -10.78
C ASP A 200 -9.66 6.74 -10.84
N GLY A 201 -9.95 7.94 -10.31
CA GLY A 201 -11.28 8.52 -10.23
C GLY A 201 -12.22 7.82 -9.24
N ALA A 202 -11.78 6.74 -8.59
CA ALA A 202 -12.59 5.90 -7.70
C ALA A 202 -12.27 6.23 -6.23
N PRO A 203 -13.16 6.90 -5.49
CA PRO A 203 -12.95 7.13 -4.07
C PRO A 203 -13.05 5.82 -3.28
N VAL A 204 -12.30 5.71 -2.18
CA VAL A 204 -12.48 4.64 -1.20
C VAL A 204 -12.62 5.25 0.18
N GLY A 205 -13.79 5.09 0.79
CA GLY A 205 -14.08 5.74 2.07
C GLY A 205 -13.86 7.25 1.98
N GLY A 206 -12.96 7.77 2.81
CA GLY A 206 -12.56 9.18 2.81
C GLY A 206 -11.41 9.53 1.85
N ALA A 207 -10.83 8.57 1.12
CA ALA A 207 -9.78 8.82 0.13
C ALA A 207 -10.39 9.14 -1.24
N SER A 208 -9.94 10.23 -1.86
CA SER A 208 -10.35 10.64 -3.21
C SER A 208 -9.76 9.74 -4.30
N GLY A 209 -10.15 9.98 -5.55
CA GLY A 209 -9.59 9.31 -6.72
C GLY A 209 -8.11 9.61 -7.00
N GLN A 210 -7.56 10.68 -6.42
CA GLN A 210 -6.17 11.12 -6.65
C GLN A 210 -5.23 10.76 -5.51
N GLU A 211 -5.80 10.39 -4.36
CA GLU A 211 -5.04 10.09 -3.17
C GLU A 211 -4.61 8.64 -3.13
N TRP A 212 -3.33 8.45 -2.81
CA TRP A 212 -2.72 7.13 -2.66
C TRP A 212 -1.91 7.08 -1.39
N LYS A 213 -1.93 5.92 -0.74
CA LYS A 213 -1.12 5.67 0.44
C LYS A 213 0.31 5.43 0.00
N THR A 214 1.29 6.07 0.64
CA THR A 214 2.71 5.80 0.38
C THR A 214 3.00 4.30 0.60
N PRO A 215 3.38 3.52 -0.43
CA PRO A 215 3.72 2.12 -0.23
C PRO A 215 5.11 1.98 0.43
N PRO A 216 5.34 0.98 1.30
CA PRO A 216 6.68 0.66 1.78
C PRO A 216 7.58 0.28 0.60
N LEU A 217 8.81 0.80 0.56
CA LEU A 217 9.77 0.53 -0.53
C LEU A 217 10.70 -0.65 -0.22
N TRP A 218 10.61 -1.30 0.94
CA TRP A 218 11.41 -2.50 1.19
C TRP A 218 11.06 -3.64 0.21
N GLY A 219 12.05 -4.44 -0.16
CA GLY A 219 11.91 -5.52 -1.14
C GLY A 219 11.57 -5.07 -2.57
N LEU A 220 11.66 -3.77 -2.88
CA LEU A 220 11.35 -3.23 -4.21
C LEU A 220 12.28 -3.80 -5.29
N GLY A 221 13.54 -4.08 -4.94
CA GLY A 221 14.49 -4.74 -5.83
C GLY A 221 14.15 -6.19 -6.22
N LEU A 222 13.21 -6.82 -5.51
CA LEU A 222 12.84 -8.22 -5.71
C LEU A 222 11.58 -8.40 -6.58
N VAL A 223 10.98 -7.31 -7.05
CA VAL A 223 9.73 -7.36 -7.85
C VAL A 223 9.89 -8.22 -9.11
N ASP A 224 11.02 -8.13 -9.81
CA ASP A 224 11.27 -8.95 -10.99
C ASP A 224 11.39 -10.45 -10.63
N GLU A 225 12.12 -10.75 -9.56
CA GLU A 225 12.35 -12.13 -9.08
C GLU A 225 11.05 -12.79 -8.60
N VAL A 226 10.18 -12.06 -7.91
CA VAL A 226 8.96 -12.59 -7.27
C VAL A 226 7.75 -12.55 -8.21
N SER A 227 7.61 -11.50 -9.01
CA SER A 227 6.41 -11.27 -9.83
C SER A 227 6.62 -11.55 -11.32
N ASN A 228 7.85 -11.86 -11.75
CA ASN A 228 8.22 -12.12 -13.15
C ASN A 228 7.85 -10.94 -14.08
N HIS A 229 7.94 -9.72 -13.54
CA HIS A 229 7.74 -8.46 -14.26
C HIS A 229 8.37 -7.28 -13.51
N THR A 230 8.56 -6.15 -14.17
CA THR A 230 9.03 -4.89 -13.57
C THR A 230 7.97 -3.78 -13.61
N ARG A 231 6.70 -4.14 -13.41
CA ARG A 231 5.58 -3.18 -13.43
C ARG A 231 5.38 -2.55 -12.04
N PHE A 232 5.26 -1.23 -11.98
CA PHE A 232 5.13 -0.44 -10.75
C PHE A 232 3.93 0.51 -10.79
N LEU A 233 3.64 1.13 -9.63
CA LEU A 233 2.45 1.94 -9.32
C LEU A 233 1.20 1.08 -9.15
N HIS A 234 0.10 1.70 -8.69
CA HIS A 234 -1.12 0.99 -8.35
C HIS A 234 -1.66 0.14 -9.51
N ASP A 235 -1.54 0.60 -10.75
CA ASP A 235 -2.07 -0.08 -11.94
C ASP A 235 -1.01 -0.76 -12.81
N GLY A 236 0.25 -0.79 -12.36
CA GLY A 236 1.35 -1.42 -13.11
C GLY A 236 1.74 -0.68 -14.40
N ARG A 237 1.36 0.60 -14.59
CA ARG A 237 1.66 1.34 -15.82
C ARG A 237 3.16 1.56 -16.04
N ALA A 238 3.93 1.80 -14.97
CA ALA A 238 5.35 2.10 -15.06
C ALA A 238 6.13 0.80 -15.31
N ARG A 239 7.03 0.80 -16.30
CA ARG A 239 7.80 -0.40 -16.70
C ARG A 239 9.09 -0.61 -15.91
N ASN A 240 9.50 0.41 -15.15
CA ASN A 240 10.68 0.41 -14.31
C ASN A 240 10.57 1.53 -13.26
N LEU A 241 11.53 1.57 -12.34
CA LEU A 241 11.57 2.56 -11.26
C LEU A 241 11.75 4.00 -11.75
N GLU A 242 12.51 4.22 -12.82
CA GLU A 242 12.66 5.57 -13.40
C GLU A 242 11.33 6.10 -13.94
N GLU A 243 10.57 5.27 -14.65
CA GLU A 243 9.21 5.62 -15.09
C GLU A 243 8.28 5.86 -13.90
N ALA A 244 8.34 5.01 -12.86
CA ALA A 244 7.53 5.19 -11.67
C ALA A 244 7.77 6.56 -11.03
N ILE A 245 9.04 6.97 -10.86
CA ILE A 245 9.40 8.30 -10.36
C ILE A 245 8.86 9.40 -11.27
N LEU A 246 8.91 9.23 -12.60
CA LEU A 246 8.43 10.24 -13.55
C LEU A 246 6.90 10.39 -13.58
N TRP A 247 6.15 9.40 -13.10
CA TRP A 247 4.70 9.49 -12.93
C TRP A 247 4.27 10.27 -11.67
N HIS A 248 5.18 10.51 -10.71
CA HIS A 248 4.84 11.23 -9.49
C HIS A 248 4.44 12.69 -9.81
N GLY A 249 3.16 13.01 -9.63
CA GLY A 249 2.61 14.35 -9.73
C GLY A 249 2.12 14.86 -8.37
N GLY A 250 1.22 15.84 -8.38
CA GLY A 250 0.62 16.40 -7.17
C GLY A 250 1.69 16.85 -6.18
N GLU A 251 1.58 16.40 -4.92
CA GLU A 251 2.51 16.70 -3.83
C GLU A 251 3.96 16.30 -4.17
N ALA A 252 4.15 15.26 -4.99
CA ALA A 252 5.47 14.76 -5.36
C ALA A 252 6.07 15.42 -6.62
N GLU A 253 5.40 16.41 -7.23
CA GLU A 253 5.87 17.05 -8.46
C GLU A 253 7.25 17.72 -8.32
N SER A 254 7.50 18.37 -7.17
CA SER A 254 8.80 18.99 -6.87
C SER A 254 9.92 17.95 -6.88
N SER A 255 9.71 16.82 -6.17
CA SER A 255 10.66 15.71 -6.10
C SER A 255 10.91 15.06 -7.46
N ARG A 256 9.86 14.86 -8.27
CA ARG A 256 9.99 14.40 -9.66
C ARG A 256 10.86 15.35 -10.48
N ASN A 257 10.64 16.65 -10.37
CA ASN A 257 11.38 17.65 -11.14
C ASN A 257 12.85 17.73 -10.69
N ALA A 258 13.12 17.60 -9.40
CA ALA A 258 14.47 17.48 -8.86
C ALA A 258 15.18 16.24 -9.40
N PHE A 259 14.51 15.09 -9.44
CA PHE A 259 15.03 13.87 -10.06
C PHE A 259 15.37 14.06 -11.55
N ARG A 260 14.50 14.73 -12.33
CA ARG A 260 14.74 15.01 -13.75
C ARG A 260 15.97 15.90 -13.99
N ALA A 261 16.29 16.78 -13.05
CA ALA A 261 17.43 17.68 -13.13
C ALA A 261 18.77 17.00 -12.78
N LEU A 262 18.74 15.79 -12.19
CA LEU A 262 19.94 15.05 -11.85
C LEU A 262 20.75 14.62 -13.09
N SER A 263 22.06 14.49 -12.89
CA SER A 263 22.93 13.86 -13.89
C SER A 263 22.51 12.40 -14.12
N ALA A 264 22.85 11.83 -15.29
CA ALA A 264 22.57 10.42 -15.57
C ALA A 264 23.18 9.48 -14.52
N SER A 265 24.39 9.79 -14.02
CA SER A 265 25.05 9.01 -12.98
C SER A 265 24.37 9.11 -11.62
N ASP A 266 23.75 10.25 -11.31
CA ASP A 266 23.04 10.44 -10.04
C ASP A 266 21.68 9.76 -10.07
N ARG A 267 20.96 9.84 -11.20
CA ARG A 267 19.74 9.04 -11.41
C ARG A 267 20.04 7.55 -11.28
N ALA A 268 21.08 7.05 -11.94
CA ALA A 268 21.48 5.65 -11.83
C ALA A 268 21.81 5.25 -10.38
N ALA A 269 22.53 6.08 -9.64
CA ALA A 269 22.84 5.81 -8.23
C ALA A 269 21.57 5.74 -7.36
N LEU A 270 20.60 6.64 -7.57
CA LEU A 270 19.31 6.58 -6.89
C LEU A 270 18.55 5.29 -7.21
N ILE A 271 18.48 4.90 -8.49
CA ILE A 271 17.83 3.65 -8.90
C ILE A 271 18.52 2.44 -8.25
N THR A 272 19.85 2.38 -8.23
CA THR A 272 20.59 1.32 -7.53
C THR A 272 20.31 1.27 -6.03
N PHE A 273 20.07 2.42 -5.39
CA PHE A 273 19.64 2.43 -3.99
C PHE A 273 18.25 1.81 -3.82
N LEU A 274 17.28 2.19 -4.67
CA LEU A 274 15.92 1.65 -4.64
C LEU A 274 15.88 0.15 -4.95
N GLU A 275 16.73 -0.34 -5.85
CA GLU A 275 16.89 -1.76 -6.16
C GLU A 275 17.56 -2.56 -5.03
N ASP A 276 18.25 -1.89 -4.10
CA ASP A 276 18.82 -2.54 -2.91
C ASP A 276 17.88 -2.48 -1.69
N LEU A 277 16.71 -1.82 -1.79
CA LEU A 277 15.68 -1.80 -0.74
C LEU A 277 14.89 -3.10 -0.67
#